data_AF-A0A4Q2Y928-F1
#
_entry.id   AF-A0A4Q2Y928-F1
#
_cell.length_a   1.000
_cell.length_b   1.000
_cell.length_c   1.000
_cell.angle_alpha   90.00
_cell.angle_beta   90.00
_cell.angle_gamma   90.00
#
_symmetry.space_group_name_H-M   'P 1'
#
loop_
_entity.id
_entity.type
_entity.pdbx_description
1 polymer ?
#
loop_
_entity_poly.entity_id
_entity_poly.type
_entity_poly.pdbx_seq_one_letter_code
_entity_poly.pdbx_strand_id
1 'polypeptide(L)'
;MIKRRTFLNRIPWARLVTGGCALAVLILGVTVMAGWHAGHAGIVRIREDLVPMNYLTAAMFAACGTGLAAIAFRIFPRTVPIICGAGTLALSGALVIESLSGLSLGLESLLRSLPSSPLFVSGRPFVPTSWGFIVGGLGLALGNAGLLPKLRRLLTWVTGTLL
;
A
#
# COMPACT_ATOMS: atom_id res chain seq x y z
N MET A 1 7.65 10.56 30.53
CA MET A 1 7.71 10.51 29.05
C MET A 1 8.68 9.42 28.59
N ILE A 2 8.19 8.21 28.27
CA ILE A 2 9.05 7.10 27.80
C ILE A 2 9.35 7.33 26.31
N LYS A 3 10.59 7.74 26.03
CA LYS A 3 11.15 7.89 24.67
C LYS A 3 11.25 6.50 24.04
N ARG A 4 10.14 5.99 23.48
CA ARG A 4 10.11 4.74 22.69
C ARG A 4 10.99 4.95 21.44
N ARG A 5 12.28 4.66 21.58
CA ARG A 5 13.16 4.38 20.45
C ARG A 5 12.50 3.22 19.70
N THR A 6 11.96 3.51 18.52
CA THR A 6 11.44 2.53 17.57
C THR A 6 12.45 1.38 17.45
N PHE A 7 11.98 0.13 17.48
CA PHE A 7 12.81 -1.08 17.46
C PHE A 7 13.89 -1.07 16.35
N LEU A 8 13.57 -0.44 15.22
CA LEU A 8 14.47 -0.10 14.10
C LEU A 8 15.74 0.71 14.46
N ASN A 9 15.78 1.37 15.61
CA ASN A 9 16.93 2.17 16.05
C ASN A 9 18.01 1.32 16.77
N ARG A 10 17.71 0.06 17.10
CA ARG A 10 18.69 -0.88 17.69
C ARG A 10 19.43 -1.70 16.64
N ILE A 11 18.96 -1.69 15.39
CA ILE A 11 19.44 -2.58 14.35
C ILE A 11 19.61 -1.81 13.03
N PRO A 12 20.81 -1.27 12.73
CA PRO A 12 21.04 -0.42 11.57
C PRO A 12 20.77 -1.14 10.23
N TRP A 13 21.02 -2.44 10.16
CA TRP A 13 20.75 -3.23 8.96
C TRP A 13 19.25 -3.33 8.65
N ALA A 14 18.39 -3.41 9.67
CA ALA A 14 16.95 -3.49 9.47
C ALA A 14 16.41 -2.22 8.80
N ARG A 15 16.99 -1.05 9.11
CA ARG A 15 16.65 0.20 8.44
C ARG A 15 17.11 0.26 7.01
N LEU A 16 18.34 -0.19 6.73
CA LEU A 16 18.89 -0.21 5.38
C LEU A 16 18.06 -1.12 4.48
N VAL A 17 17.73 -2.33 4.96
CA VAL A 17 16.87 -3.27 4.22
C VAL A 17 15.48 -2.68 4.02
N THR A 18 14.84 -2.16 5.07
CA THR A 18 13.51 -1.54 4.96
C THR A 18 13.51 -0.36 3.99
N GLY A 19 14.52 0.51 4.07
CA GLY A 19 14.67 1.67 3.19
C GLY A 19 14.94 1.29 1.74
N GLY A 20 15.80 0.29 1.51
CA GLY A 20 16.08 -0.27 0.20
C GLY A 20 14.83 -0.88 -0.44
N CYS A 21 14.10 -1.73 0.29
CA CYS A 21 12.84 -2.29 -0.17
C CYS A 21 11.79 -1.19 -0.43
N ALA A 22 11.70 -0.17 0.43
CA ALA A 22 10.78 0.94 0.26
C ALA A 22 11.05 1.70 -1.05
N LEU A 23 12.33 2.03 -1.32
CA LEU A 23 12.74 2.71 -2.54
C LEU A 23 12.50 1.85 -3.77
N ALA A 24 12.84 0.57 -3.73
CA ALA A 24 12.61 -0.34 -4.85
C ALA A 24 11.11 -0.41 -5.21
N VAL A 25 10.23 -0.54 -4.21
CA VAL A 25 8.78 -0.56 -4.39
C VAL A 25 8.25 0.79 -4.93
N LEU A 26 8.75 1.90 -4.40
CA LEU A 26 8.37 3.23 -4.85
C LEU A 26 8.78 3.44 -6.33
N ILE A 27 10.03 3.15 -6.66
CA ILE A 27 10.55 3.27 -8.02
C ILE A 27 9.74 2.40 -8.97
N LEU A 28 9.49 1.14 -8.63
CA LEU A 28 8.67 0.24 -9.43
C LEU A 28 7.29 0.83 -9.72
N GLY A 29 6.58 1.30 -8.69
CA GLY A 29 5.26 1.92 -8.85
C GLY A 29 5.29 3.16 -9.76
N VAL A 30 6.24 4.07 -9.53
CA VAL A 30 6.38 5.30 -10.33
C VAL A 30 6.77 5.00 -11.78
N THR A 31 7.70 4.07 -12.01
CA THR A 31 8.12 3.67 -13.35
C THR A 31 6.97 3.07 -14.15
N VAL A 32 6.15 2.21 -13.53
CA VAL A 32 4.97 1.65 -14.21
C VAL A 32 3.94 2.74 -14.51
N MET A 33 3.66 3.65 -13.56
CA MET A 33 2.78 4.79 -13.82
C MET A 33 3.30 5.68 -14.96
N ALA A 34 4.61 5.91 -15.03
CA ALA A 34 5.22 6.66 -16.13
C ALA A 34 5.08 5.91 -17.46
N GLY A 35 5.27 4.59 -17.47
CA GLY A 35 5.06 3.74 -18.65
C GLY A 35 3.62 3.84 -19.18
N TRP A 36 2.64 3.89 -18.30
CA TRP A 36 1.23 4.10 -18.65
C TRP A 36 0.98 5.46 -19.31
N HIS A 37 1.52 6.55 -18.76
CA HIS A 37 1.36 7.88 -19.35
C HIS A 37 2.12 8.04 -20.68
N ALA A 38 3.27 7.37 -20.82
CA ALA A 38 4.05 7.40 -22.04
C ALA A 38 3.50 6.45 -23.13
N GLY A 39 2.49 5.63 -22.83
CA GLY A 39 1.97 4.61 -23.76
C GLY A 39 2.98 3.50 -24.10
N HIS A 40 4.05 3.36 -23.33
CA HIS A 40 5.13 2.40 -23.62
C HIS A 40 4.81 1.03 -23.03
N ALA A 41 4.26 0.15 -23.87
CA ALA A 41 3.86 -1.20 -23.46
C ALA A 41 4.99 -2.01 -22.82
N GLY A 42 6.25 -1.85 -23.25
CA GLY A 42 7.39 -2.60 -22.70
C GLY A 42 7.71 -2.29 -21.22
N ILE A 43 7.32 -1.12 -20.72
CA ILE A 43 7.51 -0.75 -19.30
C ILE A 43 6.37 -1.29 -18.43
N VAL A 44 5.16 -1.29 -18.98
CA VAL A 44 3.95 -1.80 -18.31
C VAL A 44 3.89 -3.34 -18.38
N ARG A 45 4.53 -3.92 -19.39
CA ARG A 45 4.52 -5.33 -19.74
C ARG A 45 5.91 -5.78 -20.16
N ILE A 46 6.62 -6.47 -19.26
CA ILE A 46 7.98 -6.95 -19.50
C ILE A 46 8.02 -8.06 -20.57
N ARG A 47 7.00 -8.94 -20.58
CA ARG A 47 6.87 -10.00 -21.59
C ARG A 47 5.43 -10.09 -22.09
N GLU A 48 5.28 -10.39 -23.37
CA GLU A 48 3.98 -10.48 -24.06
C GLU A 48 3.10 -11.66 -23.64
N ASP A 49 3.58 -12.55 -22.79
CA ASP A 49 2.80 -13.62 -22.14
C ASP A 49 2.32 -13.22 -20.74
N LEU A 50 2.91 -12.19 -20.14
CA LEU A 50 2.54 -11.72 -18.80
C LEU A 50 1.38 -10.73 -18.87
N VAL A 51 0.53 -10.74 -17.85
CA VAL A 51 -0.50 -9.72 -17.68
C VAL A 51 0.19 -8.40 -17.33
N PRO A 52 -0.07 -7.30 -18.05
CA PRO A 52 0.53 -6.02 -17.74
C PRO A 52 0.15 -5.56 -16.33
N MET A 53 0.98 -4.76 -15.69
CA MET A 53 0.69 -4.30 -14.34
C MET A 53 -0.35 -3.17 -14.37
N ASN A 54 -1.45 -3.35 -13.64
CA ASN A 54 -2.54 -2.37 -13.58
C ASN A 54 -2.06 -1.04 -12.97
N TYR A 55 -2.50 0.08 -13.55
CA TYR A 55 -2.16 1.43 -13.08
C TYR A 55 -2.50 1.64 -11.60
N LEU A 56 -3.66 1.17 -11.14
CA LEU A 56 -4.09 1.32 -9.74
C LEU A 56 -3.17 0.56 -8.79
N THR A 57 -2.73 -0.64 -9.20
CA THR A 57 -1.72 -1.43 -8.46
C THR A 57 -0.41 -0.67 -8.36
N ALA A 58 0.04 -0.04 -9.45
CA ALA A 58 1.24 0.77 -9.46
C ALA A 58 1.14 1.98 -8.52
N ALA A 59 0.00 2.66 -8.51
CA ALA A 59 -0.28 3.76 -7.58
C ALA A 59 -0.28 3.29 -6.12
N MET A 60 -0.85 2.11 -5.82
CA MET A 60 -0.80 1.53 -4.48
C MET A 60 0.62 1.17 -4.04
N PHE A 61 1.45 0.61 -4.94
CA PHE A 61 2.87 0.38 -4.65
C PHE A 61 3.62 1.69 -4.40
N ALA A 62 3.39 2.73 -5.21
CA ALA A 62 4.00 4.04 -5.00
C ALA A 62 3.58 4.63 -3.64
N ALA A 63 2.30 4.53 -3.26
CA ALA A 63 1.80 4.99 -1.98
C ALA A 63 2.42 4.22 -0.80
N CYS A 64 2.43 2.88 -0.86
CA CYS A 64 3.06 2.04 0.17
C CYS A 64 4.56 2.28 0.27
N GLY A 65 5.27 2.37 -0.85
CA GLY A 65 6.70 2.67 -0.93
C GLY A 65 7.03 4.05 -0.33
N THR A 66 6.22 5.06 -0.63
CA THR A 66 6.35 6.40 -0.04
C THR A 66 6.15 6.37 1.47
N GLY A 67 5.11 5.68 1.95
CA GLY A 67 4.87 5.51 3.38
C GLY A 67 6.02 4.77 4.09
N LEU A 68 6.54 3.71 3.48
CA LEU A 68 7.64 2.93 4.04
C LEU A 68 8.96 3.72 4.04
N ALA A 69 9.24 4.48 2.97
CA ALA A 69 10.41 5.35 2.85
C ALA A 69 10.36 6.49 3.88
N ALA A 70 9.18 7.08 4.11
CA ALA A 70 8.96 8.08 5.15
C ALA A 70 9.32 7.54 6.55
N ILE A 71 8.98 6.28 6.83
CA ILE A 71 9.35 5.61 8.10
C ILE A 71 10.86 5.34 8.18
N ALA A 72 11.44 4.82 7.10
CA ALA A 72 12.83 4.39 7.06
C ALA A 72 13.80 5.56 7.21
N PHE A 73 13.60 6.64 6.43
CA PHE A 73 14.49 7.80 6.40
C PHE A 73 14.10 8.90 7.39
N ARG A 74 12.89 8.86 7.96
CA ARG A 74 12.35 9.89 8.88
C ARG A 74 12.38 11.31 8.32
N ILE A 75 12.37 11.45 7.00
CA ILE A 75 12.39 12.75 6.31
C ILE A 75 11.02 13.44 6.44
N PHE A 76 9.94 12.65 6.54
CA PHE A 76 8.57 13.13 6.51
C PHE A 76 7.86 13.04 7.87
N PRO A 77 6.83 13.87 8.10
CA PRO A 77 6.01 13.78 9.31
C PRO A 77 5.25 12.44 9.36
N ARG A 78 4.89 12.01 10.56
CA ARG A 78 4.16 10.74 10.79
C ARG A 78 2.81 10.65 10.08
N THR A 79 2.27 11.78 9.62
CA THR A 79 1.03 11.86 8.85
C THR A 79 1.17 11.19 7.49
N VAL A 80 2.32 11.29 6.81
CA VAL A 80 2.54 10.70 5.48
C VAL A 80 2.31 9.19 5.45
N PRO A 81 2.98 8.36 6.26
CA PRO A 81 2.73 6.92 6.24
C PRO A 81 1.32 6.56 6.70
N ILE A 82 0.67 7.37 7.52
CA ILE A 82 -0.73 7.15 7.93
C ILE A 82 -1.66 7.39 6.75
N ILE A 83 -1.50 8.49 6.02
CA ILE A 83 -2.33 8.82 4.85
C ILE A 83 -2.12 7.79 3.75
N CYS A 84 -0.86 7.44 3.44
CA CYS A 84 -0.54 6.42 2.47
C CYS A 84 -1.11 5.04 2.86
N GLY A 85 -0.97 4.65 4.13
CA GLY A 85 -1.49 3.39 4.65
C GLY A 85 -3.02 3.33 4.68
N ALA A 86 -3.67 4.40 5.14
CA ALA A 86 -5.13 4.49 5.19
C ALA A 86 -5.74 4.54 3.78
N GLY A 87 -5.13 5.30 2.85
CA GLY A 87 -5.58 5.37 1.47
C GLY A 87 -5.47 4.04 0.74
N THR A 88 -4.32 3.36 0.87
CA THR A 88 -4.11 2.03 0.28
C THR A 88 -5.05 0.98 0.87
N LEU A 89 -5.25 1.00 2.19
CA LEU A 89 -6.20 0.13 2.89
C LEU A 89 -7.64 0.36 2.44
N ALA A 90 -8.10 1.62 2.44
CA ALA A 90 -9.47 1.97 2.08
C ALA A 90 -9.78 1.58 0.63
N LEU A 91 -8.87 1.93 -0.29
CA LEU A 91 -9.04 1.65 -1.72
C LEU A 91 -9.02 0.15 -1.99
N SER A 92 -8.07 -0.59 -1.40
CA SER A 92 -7.97 -2.05 -1.60
C SER A 92 -9.14 -2.79 -0.95
N GLY A 93 -9.58 -2.35 0.23
CA GLY A 93 -10.74 -2.88 0.92
C GLY A 93 -12.01 -2.67 0.11
N ALA A 94 -12.22 -1.47 -0.42
CA ALA A 94 -13.37 -1.17 -1.27
C ALA A 94 -13.38 -2.02 -2.55
N LEU A 95 -12.22 -2.24 -3.18
CA LEU A 95 -12.10 -3.12 -4.35
C LEU A 95 -12.43 -4.58 -4.03
N VAL A 96 -11.99 -5.09 -2.88
CA VAL A 96 -12.32 -6.47 -2.44
C VAL A 96 -13.81 -6.58 -2.14
N ILE A 97 -14.39 -5.61 -1.44
CA ILE A 97 -15.83 -5.58 -1.14
C ILE A 97 -16.63 -5.56 -2.44
N GLU A 98 -16.31 -4.67 -3.38
CA GLU A 98 -17.00 -4.60 -4.69
C GLU A 98 -16.81 -5.90 -5.48
N SER A 99 -15.64 -6.53 -5.41
CA SER A 99 -15.39 -7.80 -6.11
C SER A 99 -16.15 -8.99 -5.51
N LEU A 100 -16.40 -9.00 -4.20
CA LEU A 100 -17.09 -10.10 -3.52
C LEU A 100 -18.60 -9.92 -3.47
N SER A 101 -19.08 -8.68 -3.32
CA SER A 101 -20.51 -8.38 -3.17
C SER A 101 -21.20 -8.07 -4.50
N GLY A 102 -20.44 -7.74 -5.55
CA GLY A 102 -21.01 -7.24 -6.81
C GLY A 102 -21.65 -5.85 -6.68
N LEU A 103 -21.52 -5.17 -5.54
CA LEU A 103 -22.04 -3.82 -5.32
C LEU A 103 -21.15 -2.81 -6.03
N SER A 104 -21.72 -2.03 -6.95
CA SER A 104 -21.02 -0.93 -7.62
C SER A 104 -20.83 0.24 -6.64
N LEU A 105 -19.66 0.34 -6.02
CA LEU A 105 -19.30 1.44 -5.11
C LEU A 105 -18.87 2.72 -5.86
N GLY A 106 -19.00 2.74 -7.18
CA GLY A 106 -18.53 3.83 -8.04
C GLY A 106 -17.03 3.81 -8.34
N LEU A 107 -16.28 2.80 -7.85
CA LEU A 107 -14.87 2.61 -8.21
C LEU A 107 -14.69 2.34 -9.69
N GLU A 108 -15.69 1.78 -10.36
CA GLU A 108 -15.67 1.59 -11.80
C GLU A 108 -15.53 2.92 -12.56
N SER A 109 -16.17 4.00 -12.09
CA SER A 109 -16.03 5.34 -12.68
C SER A 109 -14.61 5.89 -12.48
N LEU A 110 -14.04 5.70 -11.28
CA LEU A 110 -12.65 6.04 -11.00
C LEU A 110 -11.68 5.22 -11.88
N LEU A 111 -11.97 3.94 -12.10
CA LEU A 111 -11.15 3.07 -12.94
C LEU A 111 -11.19 3.47 -14.41
N ARG A 112 -12.33 3.95 -14.91
CA ARG A 112 -12.50 4.44 -16.28
C ARG A 112 -11.77 5.76 -16.53
N SER A 113 -11.60 6.60 -15.51
CA SER A 113 -10.86 7.87 -15.65
C SER A 113 -9.34 7.68 -15.63
N LEU A 114 -8.86 6.51 -15.23
CA LEU A 114 -7.44 6.17 -15.24
C LEU A 114 -6.96 5.76 -16.64
N PRO A 115 -5.66 5.92 -16.94
CA PRO A 115 -5.08 5.45 -18.19
C PRO A 115 -5.37 3.96 -18.38
N SER A 116 -6.09 3.64 -19.45
CA SER A 116 -6.41 2.26 -19.83
C SER A 116 -5.86 1.97 -21.23
N SER A 117 -5.42 0.74 -21.43
CA SER A 117 -4.90 0.26 -22.71
C SER A 117 -5.92 -0.72 -23.29
N PRO A 118 -6.13 -0.74 -24.61
CA PRO A 118 -6.99 -1.72 -25.25
C PRO A 118 -6.55 -3.18 -25.00
N LEU A 119 -5.32 -3.40 -24.52
CA LEU A 119 -4.79 -4.70 -24.13
C LEU A 119 -5.35 -5.22 -22.77
N PHE A 120 -6.17 -4.45 -22.07
CA PHE A 120 -6.70 -4.78 -20.74
C PHE A 120 -8.21 -4.97 -20.76
N VAL A 121 -8.67 -6.19 -20.42
CA VAL A 121 -10.10 -6.54 -20.33
C VAL A 121 -10.74 -6.05 -19.03
N SER A 122 -9.95 -5.85 -17.97
CA SER A 122 -10.44 -5.37 -16.67
C SER A 122 -9.44 -4.43 -16.03
N GLY A 123 -9.85 -3.17 -15.84
CA GLY A 123 -9.10 -2.17 -15.08
C GLY A 123 -9.01 -2.47 -13.58
N ARG A 124 -9.43 -3.66 -13.11
CA ARG A 124 -9.40 -4.04 -11.70
C ARG A 124 -8.10 -4.80 -11.33
N PRO A 125 -7.49 -4.53 -10.17
CA PRO A 125 -6.39 -5.34 -9.68
C PRO A 125 -6.86 -6.75 -9.27
N PHE A 126 -5.95 -7.72 -9.36
CA PHE A 126 -6.22 -9.11 -8.98
C PHE A 126 -6.44 -9.23 -7.46
N VAL A 127 -7.48 -9.97 -7.03
CA VAL A 127 -7.97 -10.01 -5.63
C VAL A 127 -6.88 -10.33 -4.58
N PRO A 128 -6.01 -11.36 -4.76
CA PRO A 128 -4.88 -11.62 -3.87
C PRO A 128 -3.92 -10.42 -3.69
N THR A 129 -3.73 -9.62 -4.74
CA THR A 129 -2.88 -8.43 -4.69
C THR A 129 -3.50 -7.36 -3.80
N SER A 130 -4.81 -7.16 -3.91
CA SER A 130 -5.57 -6.24 -3.05
C SER A 130 -5.49 -6.65 -1.58
N TRP A 131 -5.54 -7.95 -1.26
CA TRP A 131 -5.31 -8.44 0.09
C TRP A 131 -3.91 -8.09 0.63
N GLY A 132 -2.88 -8.21 -0.20
CA GLY A 132 -1.53 -7.76 0.16
C GLY A 132 -1.47 -6.28 0.53
N PHE A 133 -2.16 -5.42 -0.22
CA PHE A 133 -2.23 -3.99 0.08
C PHE A 133 -3.10 -3.65 1.31
N ILE A 134 -4.14 -4.43 1.59
CA ILE A 134 -4.91 -4.30 2.85
C ILE A 134 -3.97 -4.52 4.04
N VAL A 135 -3.22 -5.62 4.04
CA VAL A 135 -2.30 -5.94 5.13
C VAL A 135 -1.18 -4.91 5.24
N GLY A 136 -0.58 -4.53 4.10
CA GLY A 136 0.49 -3.53 4.06
C GLY A 136 0.02 -2.13 4.51
N GLY A 137 -1.14 -1.69 4.02
CA GLY A 137 -1.75 -0.41 4.38
C GLY A 137 -2.14 -0.34 5.85
N LEU A 138 -2.73 -1.42 6.38
CA LEU A 138 -3.03 -1.57 7.80
C LEU A 138 -1.77 -1.49 8.65
N GLY A 139 -0.70 -2.17 8.25
CA GLY A 139 0.60 -2.13 8.92
C GLY A 139 1.20 -0.71 8.96
N LEU A 140 1.15 0.02 7.83
CA LEU A 140 1.62 1.41 7.73
C LEU A 140 0.80 2.36 8.61
N ALA A 141 -0.53 2.24 8.58
CA ALA A 141 -1.44 3.10 9.31
C ALA A 141 -1.37 2.85 10.82
N LEU A 142 -1.53 1.61 11.28
CA LEU A 142 -1.49 1.27 12.71
C LEU A 142 -0.09 1.45 13.31
N GLY A 143 0.95 1.15 12.53
CA GLY A 143 2.36 1.31 12.88
C GLY A 143 2.72 2.74 13.28
N ASN A 144 2.15 3.74 12.61
CA ASN A 144 2.48 5.15 12.82
C ASN A 144 1.41 5.97 13.53
N ALA A 145 0.14 5.56 13.50
CA ALA A 145 -0.94 6.25 14.21
C ALA A 145 -0.83 6.12 15.74
N GLY A 146 0.13 5.35 16.26
CA GLY A 146 0.26 5.11 17.71
C GLY A 146 -0.92 4.33 18.29
N LEU A 147 -1.72 3.67 17.44
CA LEU A 147 -2.87 2.85 17.80
C LEU A 147 -2.46 1.48 18.36
N LEU A 148 -1.34 0.89 17.89
CA LEU A 148 -0.80 -0.38 18.38
C LEU A 148 -0.67 -0.49 19.92
N PRO A 149 -0.09 0.48 20.65
CA PRO A 149 -0.05 0.40 22.11
C PRO A 149 -1.43 0.55 22.76
N LYS A 150 -2.37 1.29 22.16
CA LYS A 150 -3.76 1.41 22.67
C LYS A 150 -4.55 0.13 22.43
N LEU A 151 -4.42 -0.48 21.24
CA LEU A 151 -5.05 -1.74 20.87
C LEU A 151 -4.50 -2.90 21.70
N ARG A 152 -3.17 -2.93 21.93
CA ARG A 152 -2.54 -3.87 22.86
C ARG A 152 -3.06 -3.67 24.28
N ARG A 153 -3.27 -2.43 24.72
CA ARG A 153 -3.87 -2.12 26.03
C ARG A 153 -5.32 -2.61 26.13
N LEU A 154 -6.07 -2.44 25.05
CA LEU A 154 -7.47 -2.88 24.96
C LEU A 154 -7.57 -4.41 24.96
N LEU A 155 -6.72 -5.09 24.19
CA LEU A 155 -6.61 -6.55 24.19
C LEU A 155 -6.24 -7.08 25.57
N THR A 156 -5.25 -6.47 26.24
CA THR A 156 -4.92 -6.86 27.63
C THR A 156 -6.05 -6.61 28.61
N TRP A 157 -6.89 -5.59 28.36
CA TRP A 157 -8.07 -5.30 29.17
C TRP A 157 -9.14 -6.37 28.97
N VAL A 158 -9.48 -6.70 27.72
CA VAL A 158 -10.48 -7.71 27.37
C VAL A 158 -10.07 -9.09 27.91
N THR A 159 -8.79 -9.48 27.75
CA THR A 159 -8.28 -10.74 28.32
C THR A 159 -8.23 -10.72 29.84
N GLY A 160 -8.01 -9.56 30.46
CA GLY A 160 -7.96 -9.42 31.92
C GLY A 160 -9.34 -9.36 32.59
N THR A 161 -10.41 -9.09 31.84
CA THR A 161 -11.80 -9.12 32.32
C THR A 161 -12.51 -10.45 32.05
N LEU A 162 -11.92 -11.31 31.21
CA LEU A 162 -12.44 -12.65 30.86
C LEU A 162 -11.80 -13.79 31.67
N LEU A 163 -10.81 -13.47 32.50
CA LEU A 163 -10.17 -14.35 33.50
C LEU A 163 -10.59 -13.92 34.89
#